data_AF-A0A9P8YGZ0-F1
#
_entry.id   AF-A0A9P8YGZ0-F1
#
_cell.length_a   1.000
_cell.length_b   1.000
_cell.length_c   1.000
_cell.angle_alpha   90.00
_cell.angle_beta   90.00
_cell.angle_gamma   90.00
#
_symmetry.space_group_name_H-M   'P 1'
#
loop_
_entity.id
_entity.type
_entity.pdbx_description
1 polymer ?
#
loop_
_entity_poly.entity_id
_entity_poly.type
_entity_poly.pdbx_seq_one_letter_code
_entity_poly.pdbx_strand_id
1 'polypeptide(L)' 'MGPAPQPKTGKHRYVILVFTPATGTTVPLRLIKPSDRARWGRKEEGVHGVREWAAENRLVPVAANFFYAQNEEQ' A
#
# COMPACT_ATOMS: atom_id res chain seq x y z
N MET A 1 2.25 9.92 -8.80
CA MET A 1 3.55 9.93 -8.07
C MET A 1 4.21 8.58 -8.34
N GLY A 2 5.48 8.57 -8.76
CA GLY A 2 6.21 7.35 -9.10
C GLY A 2 7.14 6.86 -7.98
N PRO A 3 7.89 5.77 -8.23
CA PRO A 3 8.95 5.30 -7.35
C PRO A 3 9.96 6.40 -6.98
N ALA A 4 10.38 6.43 -5.71
CA ALA A 4 11.39 7.35 -5.18
C ALA A 4 12.20 6.67 -4.05
N PRO A 5 12.89 5.55 -4.34
CA PRO A 5 13.76 4.90 -3.37
C PRO A 5 14.92 5.84 -2.98
N GLN A 6 15.40 5.72 -1.74
CA GLN A 6 16.50 6.56 -1.25
C GLN A 6 17.86 6.08 -1.81
N PRO A 7 18.86 6.97 -2.00
CA PRO A 7 20.21 6.58 -2.41
C PRO A 7 20.80 5.51 -1.48
N LYS A 8 21.62 4.60 -2.03
CA LYS A 8 22.36 3.58 -1.27
C LYS A 8 21.51 2.61 -0.44
N THR A 9 20.20 2.51 -0.74
CA THR A 9 19.29 1.56 -0.07
C THR A 9 18.97 0.33 -0.93
N GLY A 10 19.60 0.19 -2.10
CA GLY A 10 19.35 -0.91 -3.02
C GLY A 10 17.97 -0.85 -3.68
N LYS A 11 17.49 -2.02 -4.12
CA LYS A 11 16.21 -2.17 -4.81
C LYS A 11 15.03 -2.16 -3.84
N HIS A 12 14.06 -1.31 -4.09
CA HIS A 12 12.78 -1.26 -3.38
C HIS A 12 11.71 -2.01 -4.19
N ARG A 13 10.84 -2.73 -3.50
CA ARG A 13 9.69 -3.41 -4.11
C ARG A 13 8.50 -2.46 -4.15
N TYR A 14 7.92 -2.28 -5.33
CA TYR A 14 6.68 -1.55 -5.53
C TYR A 14 5.59 -2.57 -5.84
N VAL A 15 4.70 -2.79 -4.87
CA VAL A 15 3.64 -3.80 -4.95
C VAL A 15 2.32 -3.12 -5.33
N ILE A 16 1.69 -3.62 -6.38
CA ILE A 16 0.37 -3.21 -6.86
C ILE A 16 -0.62 -4.27 -6.39
N LEU A 17 -1.67 -3.85 -5.67
CA LEU A 17 -2.70 -4.73 -5.14
C LEU A 17 -4.06 -4.28 -5.68
N VAL A 18 -4.88 -5.24 -6.10
CA VAL A 18 -6.27 -5.02 -6.49
C VAL A 18 -7.16 -5.63 -5.42
N PHE A 19 -8.16 -4.88 -4.99
CA PHE A 19 -9.09 -5.28 -3.93
C PHE A 19 -10.53 -5.31 -4.43
N THR A 20 -11.33 -6.18 -3.82
CA THR A 20 -12.79 -6.21 -3.92
C THR A 20 -13.42 -5.99 -2.55
N PRO A 21 -14.60 -5.36 -2.43
CA PRO A 21 -15.32 -5.32 -1.16
C PRO A 21 -15.66 -6.74 -0.70
N ALA A 22 -15.45 -7.04 0.59
CA ALA A 22 -15.79 -8.33 1.16
C ALA A 22 -17.30 -8.65 1.08
N THR A 23 -18.16 -7.63 0.94
CA THR A 23 -19.61 -7.78 0.78
C THR A 23 -20.05 -8.04 -0.66
N GLY A 24 -19.15 -7.96 -1.64
CA GLY A 24 -19.48 -8.13 -3.07
C GLY A 24 -20.35 -7.02 -3.66
N THR A 25 -20.48 -5.87 -2.98
CA THR A 25 -21.29 -4.76 -3.48
C THR A 25 -20.64 -4.05 -4.66
N THR A 26 -21.46 -3.48 -5.54
CA THR A 26 -21.02 -2.62 -6.66
C THR A 26 -21.23 -1.14 -6.39
N VAL A 27 -21.81 -0.79 -5.23
CA VAL A 27 -22.00 0.62 -4.85
C VAL A 27 -20.66 1.26 -4.45
N PRO A 28 -20.50 2.58 -4.60
CA PRO A 28 -19.28 3.27 -4.19
C PRO A 28 -18.96 3.04 -2.71
N LEU A 29 -17.71 2.67 -2.43
CA LEU A 29 -17.22 2.48 -1.06
C LEU A 29 -16.81 3.82 -0.43
N ARG A 30 -17.02 3.95 0.88
CA ARG A 30 -16.46 5.05 1.68
C ARG A 30 -15.22 4.56 2.40
N LEU A 31 -14.07 4.74 1.76
CA LEU A 31 -12.78 4.27 2.28
C LEU A 31 -12.14 5.29 3.20
N ILE A 32 -11.45 4.81 4.24
CA ILE A 32 -10.58 5.64 5.10
C ILE A 32 -9.35 6.03 4.27
N LYS A 33 -9.05 7.33 4.18
CA LYS A 33 -7.82 7.80 3.54
C LYS A 33 -6.66 7.72 4.55
N PRO A 34 -5.53 7.06 4.22
CA PRO A 34 -4.33 7.13 5.05
C PRO A 34 -3.91 8.59 5.26
N SER A 35 -3.58 8.97 6.49
CA SER A 35 -3.26 10.36 6.84
C SER A 35 -1.87 10.79 6.35
N ASP A 36 -0.94 9.83 6.21
CA ASP A 36 0.40 10.05 5.66
C ASP A 36 0.87 8.82 4.86
N ARG A 37 1.95 8.95 4.09
CA ARG A 37 2.58 7.86 3.33
C ARG A 37 3.40 6.94 4.22
N ALA A 38 4.20 7.51 5.12
CA ALA A 38 5.02 6.73 6.02
C ALA A 38 4.12 5.94 6.98
N ARG A 39 4.30 4.62 7.03
CA ARG A 39 3.47 3.69 7.84
C ARG A 39 1.96 3.90 7.66
N TRP A 40 1.54 4.47 6.54
CA TRP A 40 0.16 4.86 6.24
C TRP A 40 -0.48 5.77 7.32
N GLY A 41 0.35 6.56 8.00
CA GLY A 41 -0.09 7.54 9.00
C GLY A 41 -0.23 7.01 10.44
N ARG A 42 0.13 5.75 10.70
CA ARG A 42 0.16 5.18 12.06
C ARG A 42 1.37 5.66 12.85
N LYS A 43 1.14 5.99 14.13
CA LYS A 43 2.17 6.49 15.04
C LYS A 43 2.82 5.37 15.86
N GLU A 44 2.16 4.23 15.92
CA GLU A 44 2.60 3.05 16.64
C GLU A 44 3.89 2.49 16.05
N GLU A 45 4.70 1.88 16.91
CA GLU A 45 5.89 1.14 16.49
C GLU A 45 5.48 -0.18 15.82
N GLY A 46 6.15 -0.52 14.72
CA GLY A 46 5.88 -1.74 13.96
C GLY A 46 5.71 -1.51 12.47
N VAL A 47 5.39 -2.59 11.76
CA VAL A 47 5.15 -2.58 10.31
C VAL A 47 3.66 -2.41 10.07
N HIS A 48 3.28 -1.20 9.68
CA HIS A 48 1.91 -0.85 9.32
C HIS A 48 1.78 -0.52 7.85
N GLY A 49 0.64 -0.87 7.25
CA GLY A 49 0.35 -0.51 5.88
C GLY A 49 -0.91 -1.17 5.33
N VAL A 50 -0.78 -1.70 4.12
CA VAL A 50 -1.94 -2.12 3.32
C VAL A 50 -2.79 -3.21 3.97
N ARG A 51 -2.19 -4.09 4.79
CA ARG A 51 -2.91 -5.21 5.43
C ARG A 51 -3.92 -4.70 6.46
N GLU A 52 -3.51 -3.85 7.40
CA GLU A 52 -4.46 -3.33 8.40
C GLU A 52 -5.48 -2.40 7.75
N TRP A 53 -5.03 -1.55 6.82
CA TRP A 53 -5.92 -0.65 6.10
C TRP A 53 -7.01 -1.40 5.32
N ALA A 54 -6.66 -2.49 4.63
CA ALA A 54 -7.64 -3.31 3.90
C ALA A 54 -8.64 -3.96 4.87
N ALA A 55 -8.19 -4.43 6.03
CA ALA A 55 -9.06 -5.03 7.04
C ALA A 55 -10.08 -4.00 7.59
N GLU A 56 -9.63 -2.80 7.95
CA GLU A 56 -10.51 -1.72 8.43
C GLU A 56 -11.57 -1.30 7.39
N ASN A 57 -11.20 -1.36 6.11
CA ASN A 57 -12.10 -1.05 5.00
C ASN A 57 -12.89 -2.25 4.48
N ARG A 58 -12.76 -3.42 5.12
CA ARG A 58 -13.42 -4.68 4.72
C ARG A 58 -13.17 -5.05 3.25
N LEU A 59 -11.91 -4.99 2.85
CA LEU A 59 -11.43 -5.30 1.51
C LEU A 59 -10.72 -6.65 1.46
N VAL A 60 -10.89 -7.38 0.36
CA VAL A 60 -10.21 -8.66 0.09
C VAL A 60 -9.30 -8.48 -1.14
N PRO A 61 -8.00 -8.84 -1.07
CA PRO A 61 -7.12 -8.77 -2.23
C PRO A 61 -7.50 -9.85 -3.25
N VAL A 62 -7.60 -9.47 -4.53
CA VAL A 62 -7.96 -10.37 -5.64
C VAL A 62 -6.86 -10.52 -6.67
N ALA A 63 -5.92 -9.56 -6.74
CA ALA A 63 -4.73 -9.67 -7.57
C ALA A 63 -3.56 -8.91 -6.95
N ALA A 64 -2.35 -9.35 -7.28
CA ALA A 64 -1.12 -8.70 -6.89
C ALA A 64 -0.12 -8.75 -8.06
N ASN A 65 0.64 -7.68 -8.24
CA ASN A 65 1.83 -7.68 -9.08
C ASN A 65 2.88 -6.78 -8.41
N PHE A 66 4.14 -6.87 -8.84
CA PHE A 66 5.18 -5.99 -8.31
C PHE A 66 6.30 -5.76 -9.32
N PHE A 67 7.05 -4.69 -9.09
CA PHE A 67 8.31 -4.44 -9.79
C PHE A 67 9.35 -3.88 -8.82
N TYR A 68 10.61 -3.90 -9.22
CA TYR A 68 11.69 -3.27 -8.48
C TYR A 68 11.99 -1.90 -9.07
N ALA A 69 12.29 -0.93 -8.19
CA ALA A 69 12.95 0.31 -8.58
C ALA A 69 14.12 0.58 -7.63
N GLN A 70 15.12 1.30 -8.14
CA GLN A 70 16.34 1.62 -7.42
C GLN A 70 16.68 3.08 -7.72
N ASN A 71 17.33 3.76 -6.78
CA ASN A 71 17.81 5.11 -7.02
C ASN A 71 18.98 5.03 -8.01
N GLU A 72 19.10 5.99 -8.91
CA GLU A 72 20.22 6.06 -9.86
C GLU A 72 21.57 6.18 -9.14
N GLU A 73 21.59 6.91 -8.01
CA GLU A 73 22.75 6.97 -7.12
C GLU A 73 22.75 5.76 -6.18
N GLN A 74 23.78 4.91 -6.30
CA GLN A 74 24.01 3.72 -5.46
C GLN A 74 25.34 3.78 -4.74
#